data_AF-A0A7S9LRV6-F1
#
_entry.id   AF-A0A7S9LRV6-F1
#
_cell.length_a   1.000
_cell.length_b   1.000
_cell.length_c   1.000
_cell.angle_alpha   90.00
_cell.angle_beta   90.00
_cell.angle_gamma   90.00
#
_symmetry.space_group_name_H-M   'P 1'
#
loop_
_entity.id
_entity.type
_entity.pdbx_description
1 polymer ?
#
loop_
_entity_poly.entity_id
_entity_poly.type
_entity_poly.pdbx_seq_one_letter_code
_entity_poly.pdbx_strand_id
1 'polypeptide(L)'
;MRFVPLLTAFLCLAAPAAAEIRVIVERQEDTTAIYIRVPAGQLQDLFGPPAEIFGPPEGGVLMEEFGEMGETVWTDPDTVFAAVEVERDGEPLTAEGISMIFQPPALILPFAEPWDATVAIAVCTVALPIDPVPLETLTLYTGYVLPSDAEGAPIDIRFPATGRLPLEIEVVEYGGETARPPRRITLVDGGTLVLFPEPYAMSVERVRQSGYMLAFVALVLVGLAISERKARSLKRHASDMHRVR
;
A
#
# COMPACT_ATOMS: atom_id res chain seq x y z
N MET A 1 -30.81 -49.87 -29.78
CA MET A 1 -30.10 -48.58 -29.63
C MET A 1 -30.14 -48.18 -28.18
N ARG A 2 -29.00 -48.23 -27.47
CA ARG A 2 -28.89 -47.85 -26.05
C ARG A 2 -28.26 -46.47 -25.99
N PHE A 3 -29.02 -45.50 -25.49
CA PHE A 3 -28.53 -44.15 -25.18
C PHE A 3 -27.71 -44.21 -23.88
N VAL A 4 -26.45 -43.80 -23.93
CA VAL A 4 -25.60 -43.57 -22.77
C VAL A 4 -25.64 -42.06 -22.49
N PRO A 5 -26.19 -41.58 -21.36
CA PRO A 5 -26.08 -40.18 -21.01
C PRO A 5 -24.65 -39.91 -20.51
N LEU A 6 -23.98 -38.98 -21.18
CA LEU A 6 -22.71 -38.40 -20.77
C LEU A 6 -22.95 -37.56 -19.51
N LEU A 7 -22.43 -38.00 -18.37
CA LEU A 7 -22.45 -37.25 -17.11
C LEU A 7 -21.30 -36.23 -17.15
N THR A 8 -21.60 -34.99 -17.53
CA THR A 8 -20.62 -33.90 -17.47
C THR A 8 -20.50 -33.45 -16.02
N ALA A 9 -19.44 -33.91 -15.34
CA ALA A 9 -19.07 -33.42 -14.02
C ALA A 9 -18.59 -31.95 -14.14
N PHE A 10 -19.41 -31.01 -13.69
CA PHE A 10 -18.97 -29.66 -13.40
C PHE A 10 -18.04 -29.72 -12.18
N LEU A 11 -16.73 -29.72 -12.41
CA LEU A 11 -15.79 -29.31 -11.39
C LEU A 11 -16.02 -27.82 -11.13
N CYS A 12 -16.73 -27.50 -10.05
CA CYS A 12 -16.62 -26.19 -9.43
C CYS A 12 -15.16 -26.01 -9.02
N LEU A 13 -14.37 -25.28 -9.83
CA LEU A 13 -13.13 -24.70 -9.35
C LEU A 13 -13.52 -23.74 -8.23
N ALA A 14 -13.30 -24.16 -6.98
CA ALA A 14 -13.34 -23.26 -5.85
C ALA A 14 -12.38 -22.11 -6.16
N ALA A 15 -12.90 -20.88 -6.17
CA ALA A 15 -12.05 -19.71 -6.20
C ALA A 15 -11.08 -19.82 -5.01
N PRO A 16 -9.77 -19.57 -5.20
CA PRO A 16 -8.85 -19.63 -4.08
C PRO A 16 -9.34 -18.63 -3.03
N ALA A 17 -9.50 -19.10 -1.78
CA ALA A 17 -9.87 -18.25 -0.66
C ALA A 17 -9.00 -16.99 -0.70
N ALA A 18 -9.63 -15.83 -0.52
CA ALA A 18 -8.88 -14.58 -0.40
C ALA A 18 -7.84 -14.75 0.71
N ALA A 19 -6.61 -14.27 0.48
CA ALA A 19 -5.60 -14.30 1.54
C ALA A 19 -6.16 -13.54 2.75
N GLU A 20 -6.06 -14.15 3.93
CA GLU A 20 -6.66 -13.60 5.14
C GLU A 20 -5.92 -12.33 5.57
N ILE A 21 -4.61 -12.28 5.31
CA ILE A 21 -3.75 -11.11 5.53
C ILE A 21 -3.60 -10.35 4.21
N ARG A 22 -3.88 -9.05 4.27
CA ARG A 22 -3.67 -8.15 3.12
C ARG A 22 -2.80 -6.97 3.53
N VAL A 23 -1.81 -6.68 2.70
CA VAL A 23 -0.91 -5.54 2.83
C VAL A 23 -1.13 -4.62 1.64
N ILE A 24 -1.48 -3.37 1.90
CA ILE A 24 -1.53 -2.31 0.89
C ILE A 24 -0.35 -1.39 1.16
N VAL A 25 0.44 -1.12 0.14
CA VAL A 25 1.59 -0.22 0.24
C VAL A 25 1.40 0.91 -0.74
N GLU A 26 1.48 2.14 -0.26
CA GLU A 26 1.44 3.34 -1.09
C GLU A 26 2.78 4.08 -0.98
N ARG A 27 3.51 4.12 -2.09
CA ARG A 27 4.75 4.88 -2.20
C ARG A 27 4.47 6.24 -2.83
N GLN A 28 4.79 7.28 -2.07
CA GLN A 28 4.78 8.68 -2.48
C GLN A 28 6.23 9.22 -2.57
N GLU A 29 6.37 10.50 -2.90
CA GLU A 29 7.67 11.13 -3.13
C GLU A 29 8.59 11.07 -1.90
N ASP A 30 8.04 11.37 -0.72
CA ASP A 30 8.80 11.47 0.53
C ASP A 30 8.46 10.39 1.55
N THR A 31 7.34 9.67 1.37
CA THR A 31 6.85 8.67 2.32
C THR A 31 6.39 7.39 1.64
N THR A 32 6.53 6.27 2.34
CA THR A 32 5.88 5.01 1.98
C THR A 32 4.94 4.63 3.12
N ALA A 33 3.65 4.60 2.84
CA ALA A 33 2.64 4.12 3.78
C ALA A 33 2.42 2.62 3.60
N ILE A 34 2.39 1.87 4.69
CA ILE A 34 2.10 0.44 4.73
C ILE A 34 0.85 0.26 5.58
N TYR A 35 -0.18 -0.32 5.00
CA TYR A 35 -1.42 -0.66 5.68
C TYR A 35 -1.59 -2.17 5.72
N ILE A 36 -1.95 -2.70 6.88
CA ILE A 36 -2.08 -4.14 7.09
C ILE A 36 -3.48 -4.42 7.65
N ARG A 37 -4.17 -5.35 7.00
CA ARG A 37 -5.37 -5.99 7.54
C ARG A 37 -5.04 -7.43 7.88
N VAL A 38 -5.28 -7.83 9.13
CA VAL A 38 -4.98 -9.17 9.65
C VAL A 38 -6.12 -9.64 10.56
N PRO A 39 -6.57 -10.91 10.47
CA PRO A 39 -7.42 -11.48 11.50
C PRO A 39 -6.69 -11.39 12.84
N ALA A 40 -7.32 -10.84 13.87
CA ALA A 40 -6.60 -10.54 15.12
C ALA A 40 -6.06 -11.81 15.82
N GLY A 41 -6.67 -12.97 15.59
CA GLY A 41 -6.14 -14.27 16.03
C GLY A 41 -4.78 -14.65 15.41
N GLN A 42 -4.37 -14.03 14.29
CA GLN A 42 -3.08 -14.25 13.61
C GLN A 42 -2.04 -13.17 13.93
N LEU A 43 -2.35 -12.23 14.82
CA LEU A 43 -1.46 -11.11 15.11
C LEU A 43 -0.15 -11.58 15.75
N GLN A 44 -0.24 -12.47 16.74
CA GLN A 44 0.95 -13.05 17.41
C GLN A 44 1.76 -13.93 16.47
N ASP A 45 1.09 -14.60 15.54
CA ASP A 45 1.75 -15.37 14.49
C ASP A 45 2.61 -14.43 13.61
N LEU A 46 2.03 -13.32 13.16
CA LEU A 46 2.69 -12.40 12.24
C LEU A 46 3.79 -11.55 12.91
N PHE A 47 3.47 -10.88 14.01
CA PHE A 47 4.34 -9.89 14.65
C PHE A 47 5.11 -10.43 15.85
N GLY A 48 4.83 -11.66 16.28
CA GLY A 48 5.31 -12.16 17.56
C GLY A 48 4.50 -11.61 18.73
N PRO A 49 4.80 -12.07 19.95
CA PRO A 49 4.12 -11.59 21.14
C PRO A 49 4.47 -10.12 21.41
N PRO A 50 3.48 -9.34 21.82
CA PRO A 50 3.68 -8.54 23.02
C PRO A 50 2.79 -9.08 24.15
N ALA A 51 3.42 -9.40 25.28
CA ALA A 51 2.82 -10.06 26.43
C ALA A 51 1.71 -9.24 27.16
N GLU A 52 1.42 -8.01 26.71
CA GLU A 52 0.61 -7.03 27.45
C GLU A 52 -0.49 -6.35 26.62
N ILE A 53 -0.52 -6.53 25.28
CA ILE A 53 -1.50 -5.88 24.39
C ILE A 53 -2.88 -6.54 24.49
N PHE A 54 -2.89 -7.84 24.77
CA PHE A 54 -4.11 -8.61 24.93
C PHE A 54 -4.40 -8.68 26.42
N GLY A 55 -5.64 -8.39 26.80
CA GLY A 55 -6.12 -8.58 28.17
C GLY A 55 -5.85 -10.01 28.68
N PRO A 56 -6.22 -10.31 29.93
CA PRO A 56 -5.90 -11.59 30.55
C PRO A 56 -6.26 -12.79 29.64
N PRO A 57 -5.47 -13.87 29.69
CA PRO A 57 -5.45 -14.98 28.71
C PRO A 57 -6.77 -15.76 28.52
N GLU A 58 -7.86 -15.38 29.19
CA GLU A 58 -9.18 -16.00 29.11
C GLU A 58 -10.14 -15.34 28.08
N GLY A 59 -9.61 -14.54 27.16
CA GLY A 59 -10.11 -14.55 25.78
C GLY A 59 -11.21 -13.55 25.40
N GLY A 60 -11.00 -12.27 25.69
CA GLY A 60 -11.82 -11.20 25.12
C GLY A 60 -11.09 -9.87 25.12
N VAL A 61 -11.37 -9.02 24.14
CA VAL A 61 -10.93 -7.62 24.16
C VAL A 61 -12.07 -6.82 24.79
N LEU A 62 -11.86 -6.32 26.01
CA LEU A 62 -12.85 -5.50 26.73
C LEU A 62 -12.94 -4.10 26.11
N MET A 63 -13.82 -3.96 25.12
CA MET A 63 -14.08 -2.70 24.42
C MET A 63 -14.50 -1.55 25.36
N GLU A 64 -14.96 -1.84 26.57
CA GLU A 64 -15.39 -0.85 27.58
C GLU A 64 -14.22 -0.26 28.40
N GLU A 65 -13.18 -1.03 28.76
CA GLU A 65 -11.92 -0.51 29.37
C GLU A 65 -11.20 0.45 28.41
N PHE A 66 -11.45 0.23 27.14
CA PHE A 66 -11.02 1.04 26.02
C PHE A 66 -11.82 2.33 25.85
N GLY A 67 -13.05 2.44 26.39
CA GLY A 67 -13.89 3.63 26.33
C GLY A 67 -13.82 4.53 27.58
N GLU A 68 -13.55 3.97 28.77
CA GLU A 68 -13.58 4.72 30.04
C GLU A 68 -12.37 5.65 30.26
N MET A 69 -11.26 5.47 29.53
CA MET A 69 -10.11 6.39 29.58
C MET A 69 -10.32 7.71 28.81
N GLY A 70 -11.45 7.92 28.13
CA GLY A 70 -11.66 9.11 27.30
C GLY A 70 -10.75 9.21 26.07
N GLU A 71 -9.87 8.23 25.90
CA GLU A 71 -8.94 8.03 24.80
C GLU A 71 -9.08 6.56 24.38
N THR A 72 -9.71 6.33 23.24
CA THR A 72 -9.99 4.98 22.75
C THR A 72 -8.73 4.35 22.17
N VAL A 73 -8.16 3.37 22.89
CA VAL A 73 -7.35 2.25 22.37
C VAL A 73 -6.25 2.63 21.40
N TRP A 74 -5.25 3.37 21.86
CA TRP A 74 -3.95 3.33 21.19
C TRP A 74 -3.16 2.21 21.84
N THR A 75 -3.37 0.98 21.38
CA THR A 75 -2.26 0.04 21.48
C THR A 75 -1.24 0.59 20.49
N ASP A 76 -0.15 1.09 21.06
CA ASP A 76 0.89 1.80 20.32
C ASP A 76 1.28 0.94 19.10
N PRO A 77 0.92 1.37 17.87
CA PRO A 77 1.24 0.59 16.68
C PRO A 77 2.74 0.30 16.59
N ASP A 78 3.59 1.18 17.15
CA ASP A 78 5.03 0.97 17.22
C ASP A 78 5.39 -0.24 18.08
N THR A 79 4.64 -0.52 19.15
CA THR A 79 4.85 -1.68 20.01
C THR A 79 4.57 -3.00 19.27
N VAL A 80 3.55 -3.06 18.41
CA VAL A 80 3.28 -4.25 17.58
C VAL A 80 4.36 -4.46 16.52
N PHE A 81 4.88 -3.36 15.96
CA PHE A 81 5.89 -3.41 14.92
C PHE A 81 7.33 -3.49 15.46
N ALA A 82 7.54 -3.36 16.77
CA ALA A 82 8.86 -3.30 17.39
C ALA A 82 9.71 -4.56 17.16
N ALA A 83 9.07 -5.71 16.96
CA ALA A 83 9.75 -6.97 16.66
C ALA A 83 10.00 -7.20 15.16
N VAL A 84 9.55 -6.29 14.30
CA VAL A 84 9.73 -6.34 12.85
C VAL A 84 10.91 -5.45 12.46
N GLU A 85 11.84 -6.00 11.71
CA GLU A 85 12.95 -5.25 11.16
C GLU A 85 12.58 -4.73 9.78
N VAL A 86 12.77 -3.45 9.53
CA VAL A 86 12.58 -2.84 8.21
C VAL A 86 13.90 -2.33 7.70
N GLU A 87 14.25 -2.69 6.47
CA GLU A 87 15.48 -2.24 5.83
C GLU A 87 15.22 -1.79 4.39
N ARG A 88 16.10 -0.91 3.90
CA ARG A 88 16.22 -0.54 2.49
C ARG A 88 17.69 -0.49 2.14
N ASP A 89 18.08 -1.23 1.09
CA ASP A 89 19.49 -1.38 0.69
C ASP A 89 20.43 -1.81 1.83
N GLY A 90 19.90 -2.59 2.78
CA GLY A 90 20.62 -3.05 3.98
C GLY A 90 20.74 -2.01 5.10
N GLU A 91 20.20 -0.81 4.93
CA GLU A 91 20.12 0.21 5.97
C GLU A 91 18.79 0.13 6.72
N PRO A 92 18.79 0.16 8.06
CA PRO A 92 17.56 0.08 8.84
C PRO A 92 16.70 1.32 8.66
N LEU A 93 15.38 1.11 8.57
CA LEU A 93 14.36 2.15 8.54
C LEU A 93 13.52 2.11 9.82
N THR A 94 13.20 3.28 10.35
CA THR A 94 12.21 3.42 11.42
C THR A 94 10.83 3.54 10.80
N ALA A 95 9.95 2.59 11.09
CA ALA A 95 8.52 2.72 10.86
C ALA A 95 7.90 3.55 11.98
N GLU A 96 7.05 4.50 11.62
CA GLU A 96 6.22 5.25 12.56
C GLU A 96 4.76 4.81 12.38
N GLY A 97 4.16 4.31 13.45
CA GLY A 97 2.79 3.83 13.46
C GLY A 97 1.79 4.98 13.38
N ILE A 98 0.87 4.87 12.44
CA ILE A 98 -0.17 5.88 12.18
C ILE A 98 -1.36 5.66 13.11
N SER A 99 -1.87 4.42 13.14
CA SER A 99 -3.01 4.02 13.95
C SER A 99 -3.18 2.50 13.92
N MET A 100 -3.94 1.99 14.89
CA MET A 100 -4.31 0.60 15.00
C MET A 100 -5.74 0.47 15.51
N ILE A 101 -6.59 -0.29 14.82
CA ILE A 101 -8.01 -0.43 15.13
C ILE A 101 -8.43 -1.90 15.00
N PHE A 102 -9.15 -2.40 16.00
CA PHE A 102 -9.86 -3.69 15.92
C PHE A 102 -11.32 -3.47 15.52
N GLN A 103 -11.80 -4.23 14.54
CA GLN A 103 -13.20 -4.19 14.10
C GLN A 103 -13.85 -5.56 14.22
N PRO A 104 -15.09 -5.64 14.75
CA PRO A 104 -15.87 -6.86 14.71
C PRO A 104 -16.37 -7.16 13.28
N PRO A 105 -16.79 -8.39 12.97
CA PRO A 105 -17.18 -8.79 11.61
C PRO A 105 -18.28 -7.92 10.99
N ALA A 106 -19.19 -7.41 11.81
CA ALA A 106 -20.30 -6.56 11.37
C ALA A 106 -19.87 -5.15 10.92
N LEU A 107 -18.65 -4.73 11.25
CA LEU A 107 -18.14 -3.37 11.01
C LEU A 107 -16.89 -3.37 10.13
N ILE A 108 -16.51 -4.51 9.55
CA ILE A 108 -15.37 -4.64 8.63
C ILE A 108 -15.52 -3.63 7.49
N LEU A 109 -14.55 -2.73 7.38
CA LEU A 109 -14.46 -1.77 6.29
C LEU A 109 -13.81 -2.37 5.03
N PRO A 110 -14.09 -1.80 3.85
CA PRO A 110 -13.32 -2.09 2.65
C PRO A 110 -11.82 -1.90 2.88
N PHE A 111 -11.00 -2.68 2.18
CA PHE A 111 -9.54 -2.62 2.27
C PHE A 111 -8.93 -3.06 0.94
N ALA A 112 -9.33 -2.40 -0.16
CA ALA A 112 -8.88 -2.74 -1.50
C ALA A 112 -7.79 -1.79 -2.00
N GLU A 113 -7.92 -0.51 -1.69
CA GLU A 113 -7.09 0.61 -2.16
C GLU A 113 -6.52 1.45 -0.98
N PRO A 114 -5.52 2.31 -1.20
CA PRO A 114 -4.91 3.10 -0.12
C PRO A 114 -5.90 4.02 0.60
N TRP A 115 -6.86 4.59 -0.13
CA TRP A 115 -7.93 5.39 0.47
C TRP A 115 -8.80 4.57 1.42
N ASP A 116 -9.23 3.37 0.99
CA ASP A 116 -9.98 2.44 1.86
C ASP A 116 -9.18 2.11 3.12
N ALA A 117 -7.89 1.82 2.95
CA ALA A 117 -7.00 1.46 4.04
C ALA A 117 -6.82 2.61 5.05
N THR A 118 -6.67 3.83 4.54
CA THR A 118 -6.59 5.05 5.37
C THR A 118 -7.88 5.25 6.17
N VAL A 119 -9.04 5.08 5.53
CA VAL A 119 -10.33 5.14 6.22
C VAL A 119 -10.45 4.02 7.27
N ALA A 120 -10.00 2.81 6.94
CA ALA A 120 -10.09 1.65 7.82
C ALA A 120 -9.28 1.82 9.12
N ILE A 121 -8.11 2.46 9.04
CA ILE A 121 -7.27 2.77 10.21
C ILE A 121 -7.67 4.07 10.92
N ALA A 122 -8.57 4.88 10.36
CA ALA A 122 -8.96 6.16 10.94
C ALA A 122 -10.38 6.16 11.56
N VAL A 123 -11.29 5.32 11.05
CA VAL A 123 -12.68 5.30 11.49
C VAL A 123 -12.85 4.39 12.70
N CYS A 124 -13.04 5.02 13.86
CA CYS A 124 -13.56 4.37 15.05
C CYS A 124 -15.10 4.38 14.99
N THR A 125 -15.74 3.24 14.69
CA THR A 125 -17.20 3.11 14.75
C THR A 125 -17.63 2.94 16.21
N VAL A 126 -18.10 4.03 16.82
CA VAL A 126 -18.32 4.20 18.27
C VAL A 126 -19.59 3.53 18.85
N ALA A 127 -19.98 2.36 18.34
CA ALA A 127 -20.99 1.53 19.00
C ALA A 127 -20.30 0.29 19.58
N LEU A 128 -19.63 0.47 20.71
CA LEU A 128 -18.93 -0.62 21.39
C LEU A 128 -19.99 -1.61 21.90
N PRO A 129 -19.86 -2.91 21.59
CA PRO A 129 -20.72 -3.93 22.17
C PRO A 129 -20.52 -3.97 23.69
N ILE A 130 -21.62 -4.15 24.42
CA ILE A 130 -21.63 -4.26 25.90
C ILE A 130 -20.89 -5.54 26.35
N ASP A 131 -20.84 -6.56 25.49
CA ASP A 131 -20.19 -7.83 25.79
C ASP A 131 -18.77 -7.88 25.19
N PRO A 132 -17.80 -8.54 25.85
CA PRO A 132 -16.46 -8.78 25.30
C PRO A 132 -16.56 -9.49 23.94
N VAL A 133 -15.79 -9.02 22.96
CA VAL A 133 -15.71 -9.68 21.65
C VAL A 133 -14.46 -10.59 21.64
N PRO A 134 -14.60 -11.88 21.29
CA PRO A 134 -13.45 -12.78 21.20
C PRO A 134 -12.45 -12.32 20.14
N LEU A 135 -11.16 -12.36 20.47
CA LEU A 135 -10.08 -11.85 19.60
C LEU A 135 -10.08 -12.52 18.24
N GLU A 136 -10.34 -13.83 18.18
CA GLU A 136 -10.40 -14.62 16.95
C GLU A 136 -11.50 -14.17 15.97
N THR A 137 -12.47 -13.40 16.45
CA THR A 137 -13.54 -12.84 15.60
C THR A 137 -13.23 -11.42 15.11
N LEU A 138 -12.21 -10.77 15.67
CA LEU A 138 -11.84 -9.41 15.33
C LEU A 138 -10.92 -9.38 14.10
N THR A 139 -11.01 -8.29 13.35
CA THR A 139 -10.04 -7.93 12.31
C THR A 139 -9.26 -6.71 12.78
N LEU A 140 -7.93 -6.79 12.72
CA LEU A 140 -7.06 -5.66 12.95
C LEU A 140 -6.82 -4.92 11.63
N TYR A 141 -6.89 -3.60 11.70
CA TYR A 141 -6.35 -2.66 10.73
C TYR A 141 -5.23 -1.87 11.39
N THR A 142 -4.05 -1.82 10.77
CA THR A 142 -2.94 -1.00 11.25
C THR A 142 -2.24 -0.33 10.08
N GLY A 143 -1.66 0.84 10.34
CA GLY A 143 -0.93 1.63 9.36
C GLY A 143 0.41 2.10 9.90
N TYR A 144 1.42 2.15 9.03
CA TYR A 144 2.77 2.62 9.31
C TYR A 144 3.23 3.54 8.19
N VAL A 145 4.06 4.53 8.51
CA VAL A 145 4.80 5.32 7.53
C VAL A 145 6.29 5.08 7.66
N LEU A 146 6.96 5.07 6.52
CA LEU A 146 8.41 5.02 6.39
C LEU A 146 8.87 6.23 5.57
N PRO A 147 10.07 6.77 5.81
CA PRO A 147 10.68 7.70 4.87
C PRO A 147 10.87 6.99 3.52
N SER A 148 10.44 7.61 2.42
CA SER A 148 10.67 7.11 1.06
C SER A 148 11.99 7.63 0.51
N ASP A 149 12.50 6.99 -0.53
CA ASP A 149 13.55 7.55 -1.35
C ASP A 149 13.06 7.77 -2.79
N ALA A 150 13.69 8.71 -3.48
CA ALA A 150 13.34 9.03 -4.86
C ALA A 150 13.74 7.93 -5.86
N GLU A 151 14.62 7.02 -5.45
CA GLU A 151 15.21 5.96 -6.30
C GLU A 151 14.35 4.69 -6.35
N GLY A 152 13.43 4.52 -5.39
CA GLY A 152 12.42 3.47 -5.43
C GLY A 152 12.98 2.10 -5.12
N ALA A 153 13.99 2.01 -4.26
CA ALA A 153 14.60 0.76 -3.85
C ALA A 153 13.59 -0.18 -3.16
N PRO A 154 13.80 -1.51 -3.22
CA PRO A 154 12.99 -2.47 -2.46
C PRO A 154 13.06 -2.19 -0.96
N ILE A 155 11.97 -2.47 -0.24
CA ILE A 155 11.93 -2.42 1.22
C ILE A 155 11.79 -3.85 1.72
N ASP A 156 12.73 -4.29 2.55
CA ASP A 156 12.69 -5.59 3.20
C ASP A 156 12.05 -5.47 4.57
N ILE A 157 10.99 -6.24 4.82
CA ILE A 157 10.32 -6.33 6.12
C ILE A 157 10.54 -7.74 6.66
N ARG A 158 11.37 -7.89 7.70
CA ARG A 158 11.67 -9.19 8.33
C ARG A 158 10.81 -9.36 9.57
N PHE A 159 10.07 -10.45 9.58
CA PHE A 159 9.22 -10.81 10.71
C PHE A 159 9.98 -11.71 11.69
N PRO A 160 9.65 -11.69 12.99
CA PRO A 160 10.27 -12.57 13.95
C PRO A 160 9.86 -14.04 13.72
N ALA A 161 10.69 -14.98 14.17
CA ALA A 161 10.32 -16.37 14.24
C ALA A 161 9.45 -16.61 15.49
N THR A 162 8.25 -17.13 15.31
CA THR A 162 7.24 -17.33 16.36
C THR A 162 6.86 -18.79 16.55
N GLY A 163 7.38 -19.70 15.71
CA GLY A 163 7.02 -21.11 15.70
C GLY A 163 5.71 -21.41 14.95
N ARG A 164 5.19 -20.44 14.19
CA ARG A 164 3.93 -20.54 13.45
C ARG A 164 4.03 -21.37 12.16
N LEU A 165 2.86 -21.66 11.59
CA LEU A 165 2.76 -22.15 10.21
C LEU A 165 2.99 -21.01 9.20
N PRO A 166 3.30 -21.35 7.92
CA PRO A 166 3.37 -20.35 6.85
C PRO A 166 2.06 -19.58 6.72
N LEU A 167 2.16 -18.27 6.51
CA LEU A 167 1.02 -17.37 6.33
C LEU A 167 0.89 -16.98 4.85
N GLU A 168 -0.34 -16.90 4.36
CA GLU A 168 -0.63 -16.38 3.02
C GLU A 168 -0.93 -14.88 3.09
N ILE A 169 -0.13 -14.09 2.40
CA ILE A 169 -0.24 -12.63 2.37
C ILE A 169 -0.52 -12.18 0.95
N GLU A 170 -1.59 -11.41 0.76
CA GLU A 170 -1.82 -10.67 -0.48
C GLU A 170 -1.25 -9.26 -0.34
N VAL A 171 -0.39 -8.87 -1.28
CA VAL A 171 0.25 -7.55 -1.29
C VAL A 171 -0.20 -6.79 -2.53
N VAL A 172 -0.62 -5.55 -2.33
CA VAL A 172 -0.95 -4.61 -3.40
C VAL A 172 -0.11 -3.36 -3.23
N GLU A 173 0.66 -3.04 -4.26
CA GLU A 173 1.67 -1.97 -4.23
C GLU A 173 1.25 -0.85 -5.18
N TYR A 174 1.21 0.38 -4.66
CA TYR A 174 0.90 1.60 -5.40
C TYR A 174 2.15 2.48 -5.45
N GLY A 175 2.47 3.01 -6.62
CA GLY A 175 3.41 4.13 -6.73
C GLY A 175 2.70 5.32 -7.37
N GLY A 176 2.45 6.36 -6.58
CA GLY A 176 1.42 7.34 -6.92
C GLY A 176 0.06 6.66 -7.15
N GLU A 177 -0.67 7.09 -8.18
CA GLU A 177 -2.02 6.60 -8.48
C GLU A 177 -2.06 5.23 -9.18
N THR A 178 -0.92 4.61 -9.47
CA THR A 178 -0.86 3.37 -10.27
C THR A 178 -0.59 2.15 -9.38
N ALA A 179 -1.57 1.25 -9.35
CA ALA A 179 -1.47 -0.06 -8.71
C ALA A 179 -0.64 -1.05 -9.56
N ARG A 180 0.23 -1.81 -8.91
CA ARG A 180 0.80 -3.05 -9.45
C ARG A 180 -0.23 -4.18 -9.33
N PRO A 181 -0.13 -5.22 -10.19
CA PRO A 181 -0.93 -6.42 -10.01
C PRO A 181 -0.74 -7.00 -8.59
N PRO A 182 -1.82 -7.36 -7.88
CA PRO A 182 -1.72 -8.02 -6.59
C PRO A 182 -0.85 -9.27 -6.67
N ARG A 183 -0.01 -9.47 -5.65
CA ARG A 183 0.83 -10.67 -5.52
C ARG A 183 0.47 -11.42 -4.25
N ARG A 184 0.48 -12.74 -4.33
CA ARG A 184 0.30 -13.62 -3.17
C ARG A 184 1.63 -14.23 -2.80
N ILE A 185 1.94 -14.21 -1.51
CA ILE A 185 3.21 -14.62 -0.95
C ILE A 185 2.93 -15.55 0.22
N THR A 186 3.60 -16.69 0.20
CA THR A 186 3.68 -17.57 1.37
C THR A 186 4.83 -17.08 2.24
N LEU A 187 4.51 -16.41 3.35
CA LEU A 187 5.48 -15.96 4.34
C LEU A 187 5.79 -17.09 5.33
N VAL A 188 6.97 -17.68 5.22
CA VAL A 188 7.47 -18.66 6.19
C VAL A 188 7.71 -18.02 7.57
N ASP A 189 7.86 -18.85 8.59
CA ASP A 189 8.19 -18.39 9.95
C ASP A 189 9.56 -17.69 9.98
N GLY A 190 9.64 -16.49 10.59
CA GLY A 190 10.83 -15.64 10.52
C GLY A 190 11.15 -15.07 9.13
N GLY A 191 10.21 -15.17 8.18
CA GLY A 191 10.41 -14.81 6.78
C GLY A 191 10.49 -13.31 6.50
N THR A 192 10.93 -12.97 5.28
CA THR A 192 11.02 -11.60 4.79
C THR A 192 9.94 -11.32 3.75
N LEU A 193 9.22 -10.22 3.92
CA LEU A 193 8.37 -9.61 2.91
C LEU A 193 9.15 -8.51 2.19
N VAL A 194 9.49 -8.75 0.92
CA VAL A 194 10.14 -7.75 0.06
C VAL A 194 9.06 -6.91 -0.63
N LEU A 195 8.97 -5.61 -0.35
CA LEU A 195 8.10 -4.65 -1.01
C LEU A 195 8.82 -3.98 -2.17
N PHE A 196 8.10 -3.76 -3.27
CA PHE A 196 8.65 -3.22 -4.51
C PHE A 196 9.94 -3.94 -4.98
N PRO A 197 9.92 -5.29 -5.13
CA PRO A 197 11.12 -6.07 -5.45
C PRO A 197 11.77 -5.67 -6.78
N GLU A 198 10.97 -5.14 -7.70
CA GLU A 198 11.45 -4.50 -8.92
C GLU A 198 11.41 -2.98 -8.71
N PRO A 199 12.48 -2.25 -9.09
CA PRO A 199 12.55 -0.80 -8.95
C PRO A 199 11.28 -0.16 -9.51
N TYR A 200 10.60 0.63 -8.69
CA TYR A 200 9.46 1.37 -9.20
C TYR A 200 10.01 2.41 -10.17
N ALA A 201 9.77 2.22 -11.46
CA ALA A 201 9.98 3.26 -12.46
C ALA A 201 8.98 4.40 -12.20
N MET A 202 9.22 5.19 -11.14
CA MET A 202 8.68 6.54 -10.89
C MET A 202 8.85 7.43 -12.14
N SER A 203 9.66 6.97 -13.09
CA SER A 203 10.00 7.60 -14.33
C SER A 203 8.93 7.54 -15.40
N VAL A 204 7.84 6.76 -15.39
CA VAL A 204 6.91 6.84 -16.55
C VAL A 204 6.26 8.22 -16.64
N GLU A 205 5.68 8.74 -15.55
CA GLU A 205 5.08 10.08 -15.58
C GLU A 205 6.15 11.18 -15.57
N ARG A 206 7.27 11.04 -14.84
CA ARG A 206 8.39 12.00 -14.92
C ARG A 206 9.06 12.03 -16.31
N VAL A 207 9.22 10.88 -16.98
CA VAL A 207 9.74 10.78 -18.36
C VAL A 207 8.70 11.33 -19.33
N ARG A 208 7.40 11.08 -19.10
CA ARG A 208 6.33 11.65 -19.92
C ARG A 208 6.29 13.18 -19.78
N GLN A 209 6.36 13.70 -18.55
CA GLN A 209 6.43 15.14 -18.26
C GLN A 209 7.70 15.76 -18.83
N SER A 210 8.86 15.11 -18.67
CA SER A 210 10.13 15.54 -19.27
C SER A 210 10.03 15.53 -20.80
N GLY A 211 9.37 14.53 -21.38
CA GLY A 211 9.07 14.43 -22.80
C GLY A 211 8.18 15.56 -23.29
N TYR A 212 7.11 15.89 -22.54
CA TYR A 212 6.24 17.02 -22.84
C TYR A 212 6.97 18.36 -22.74
N MET A 213 7.81 18.54 -21.72
CA MET A 213 8.66 19.73 -21.58
C MET A 213 9.64 19.87 -22.75
N LEU A 214 10.31 18.80 -23.14
CA LEU A 214 11.22 18.78 -24.31
C LEU A 214 10.47 19.10 -25.60
N ALA A 215 9.30 18.49 -25.81
CA ALA A 215 8.47 18.75 -26.98
C ALA A 215 7.98 20.22 -27.03
N PHE A 216 7.58 20.77 -25.89
CA PHE A 216 7.19 22.18 -25.77
C PHE A 216 8.34 23.12 -26.08
N VAL A 217 9.53 22.88 -25.50
CA VAL A 217 10.74 23.67 -25.79
C VAL A 217 11.09 23.60 -27.28
N ALA A 218 11.04 22.41 -27.89
CA ALA A 218 11.28 22.24 -29.32
C ALA A 218 10.29 23.04 -30.17
N LEU A 219 9.00 23.02 -29.84
CA LEU A 219 7.96 23.80 -30.53
C LEU A 219 8.20 25.31 -30.42
N VAL A 220 8.59 25.80 -29.24
CA VAL A 220 8.93 27.22 -29.04
C VAL A 220 10.13 27.62 -29.90
N LEU A 221 11.19 26.80 -29.93
CA LEU A 221 12.38 27.07 -30.73
C LEU A 221 12.08 27.06 -32.24
N VAL A 222 11.25 26.13 -32.72
CA VAL A 222 10.79 26.11 -34.11
C VAL A 222 9.98 27.36 -34.45
N GLY A 223 9.07 27.77 -33.57
CA GLY A 223 8.28 29.00 -33.71
C GLY A 223 9.17 30.25 -33.82
N LEU A 224 10.17 30.37 -32.95
CA LEU A 224 11.15 31.46 -32.99
C LEU A 224 11.96 31.46 -34.30
N ALA A 225 12.44 30.30 -34.74
CA ALA A 225 13.19 30.18 -36.00
C ALA A 225 12.36 30.58 -37.23
N ILE A 226 11.07 30.21 -37.28
CA ILE A 226 10.14 30.62 -38.35
C ILE A 226 9.92 32.14 -38.30
N SER A 227 9.70 32.70 -37.11
CA SER A 227 9.51 34.14 -36.91
C SER A 227 10.72 34.95 -37.41
N GLU A 228 11.94 34.53 -37.06
CA GLU A 228 13.16 35.18 -37.53
C GLU A 228 13.33 35.11 -39.04
N ARG A 229 13.05 33.96 -39.66
CA ARG A 229 13.11 33.80 -41.13
C ARG A 229 12.14 34.77 -41.82
N LYS A 230 10.92 34.90 -41.28
CA LYS A 230 9.91 35.84 -41.80
C LYS A 230 10.36 37.29 -41.66
N ALA A 231 10.91 37.68 -40.50
CA ALA A 231 11.43 39.02 -40.27
C ALA A 231 12.61 39.36 -41.22
N ARG A 232 13.52 38.42 -41.45
CA ARG A 232 14.63 38.58 -42.42
C ARG A 232 14.11 38.72 -43.86
N SER A 233 13.10 37.93 -44.25
CA SER A 233 12.49 38.03 -45.58
C SER A 233 11.84 39.39 -45.82
N LEU A 234 11.11 39.91 -44.83
CA LEU A 234 10.48 41.24 -44.89
C LEU A 234 11.53 42.35 -45.00
N LYS A 235 12.62 42.28 -44.21
CA LYS A 235 13.73 43.24 -44.31
C LYS A 235 14.40 43.21 -45.70
N ARG A 236 14.57 42.04 -46.30
CA ARG A 236 15.11 41.90 -47.66
C ARG A 236 14.19 42.54 -48.71
N HIS A 237 12.89 42.23 -48.67
CA HIS A 237 11.91 42.84 -49.58
C HIS A 237 11.86 44.37 -49.46
N ALA A 238 11.90 44.91 -48.24
CA ALA A 238 11.94 46.35 -48.02
C ALA A 238 13.22 47.01 -48.59
N SER A 239 14.37 46.34 -48.43
CA SER A 239 15.65 46.80 -49.00
C SER A 239 15.65 46.80 -50.53
N ASP A 240 15.03 45.80 -51.17
CA ASP A 240 14.97 45.71 -52.63
C ASP A 240 14.08 46.81 -53.22
N MET A 241 12.97 47.17 -52.57
CA MET A 241 12.12 48.29 -53.02
C MET A 241 12.84 49.65 -52.98
N HIS A 242 13.76 49.86 -52.04
CA HIS A 242 14.52 51.11 -51.95
C HIS A 242 15.60 51.25 -53.03
N ARG A 243 16.03 50.17 -53.69
CA ARG A 243 17.02 50.22 -54.78
C ARG A 243 16.42 50.56 -56.16
N VAL A 244 15.10 50.54 -56.30
CA VAL A 244 14.39 50.75 -57.58
C VAL A 244 13.91 52.20 -57.76
N ARG A 245 14.28 53.10 -56.84
CA ARG A 245 14.06 54.56 -56.95
C ARG A 245 15.39 55.27 -57.18
#